data_AF-A0A353GUP3-F1
#
_entry.id   AF-A0A353GUP3-F1
#
_cell.length_a   1.000
_cell.length_b   1.000
_cell.length_c   1.000
_cell.angle_alpha   90.00
_cell.angle_beta   90.00
_cell.angle_gamma   90.00
#
_symmetry.space_group_name_H-M   'P 1'
#
loop_
_entity.id
_entity.type
_entity.pdbx_description
1 polymer ?
#
loop_
_entity_poly.entity_id
_entity_poly.type
_entity_poly.pdbx_seq_one_letter_code
_entity_poly.pdbx_strand_id
1 'polypeptide(L)' 'MRLKAFRIQMYKCIIDSGWVEVNSLTALIGKNGSGKTSLLKALYKFHPSHNEDGYSLEIEWPRSRRKERNE' A
#
# COMPACT_ATOMS: atom_id res chain seq x y z
N MET A 1 3.44 -10.58 -17.02
CA MET A 1 2.66 -10.99 -15.84
C MET A 1 1.45 -10.05 -15.71
N ARG A 2 0.27 -10.52 -15.27
CA ARG A 2 -0.92 -9.67 -15.06
C ARG A 2 -1.32 -9.68 -13.58
N LEU A 3 -1.55 -8.50 -12.99
CA LEU A 3 -2.03 -8.35 -11.62
C LEU A 3 -3.50 -8.80 -11.54
N LYS A 4 -3.80 -9.75 -10.66
CA LYS A 4 -5.17 -10.29 -10.46
C LYS A 4 -5.84 -9.76 -9.20
N ALA A 5 -5.08 -9.67 -8.11
CA ALA A 5 -5.54 -9.13 -6.84
C ALA A 5 -4.33 -8.65 -6.03
N PHE A 6 -4.57 -7.76 -5.07
CA PHE A 6 -3.57 -7.34 -4.09
C PHE A 6 -4.20 -7.10 -2.72
N ARG A 7 -3.36 -7.11 -1.68
CA ARG A 7 -3.70 -6.67 -0.34
C ARG A 7 -2.51 -5.90 0.23
N ILE A 8 -2.77 -4.72 0.77
CA ILE A 8 -1.78 -3.85 1.39
C ILE A 8 -2.10 -3.75 2.87
N GLN A 9 -1.11 -4.00 3.70
CA GLN A 9 -1.23 -3.92 5.15
C GLN A 9 -0.10 -3.06 5.70
N MET A 10 -0.39 -2.37 6.81
CA MET A 10 0.56 -1.57 7.57
C MET A 10 1.40 -0.61 6.71
N TYR A 11 0.74 0.22 5.89
CA TYR A 11 1.39 1.21 5.03
C TYR A 11 0.75 2.60 5.15
N LYS A 12 1.46 3.54 5.79
CA LYS A 12 1.06 4.94 5.98
C LYS A 12 -0.32 5.07 6.63
N CYS A 13 -1.33 5.43 5.85
CA CYS A 13 -2.71 5.55 6.32
C CYS A 13 -3.52 4.25 6.15
N ILE A 14 -2.95 3.22 5.54
CA ILE A 14 -3.59 1.93 5.28
C ILE A 14 -3.20 0.97 6.40
N ILE A 15 -4.18 0.56 7.18
CA ILE A 15 -4.01 -0.53 8.15
C ILE A 15 -4.15 -1.87 7.44
N ASP A 16 -5.24 -2.02 6.68
CA ASP A 16 -5.51 -3.16 5.84
C ASP A 16 -6.45 -2.72 4.71
N SER A 17 -6.08 -2.96 3.46
CA SER A 17 -6.96 -2.70 2.32
C SER A 17 -8.03 -3.77 2.12
N GLY A 18 -7.88 -4.93 2.78
CA GLY A 18 -8.51 -6.17 2.33
C GLY A 18 -7.97 -6.62 0.97
N TRP A 19 -8.48 -7.74 0.48
CA TRP A 19 -8.22 -8.17 -0.89
C TRP A 19 -8.96 -7.28 -1.87
N VAL A 20 -8.22 -6.69 -2.81
CA VAL A 20 -8.74 -5.90 -3.92
C VAL A 20 -8.53 -6.69 -5.20
N GLU A 21 -9.60 -7.10 -5.84
CA GLU A 21 -9.57 -7.72 -7.17
C GLU A 21 -9.30 -6.68 -8.25
N VAL A 22 -8.52 -7.06 -9.26
CA VAL A 22 -8.13 -6.19 -10.37
C VAL A 22 -8.69 -6.74 -11.67
N ASN A 23 -9.51 -5.93 -12.33
CA ASN A 23 -10.06 -6.20 -13.66
C ASN A 23 -9.30 -5.42 -14.74
N SER A 24 -9.67 -5.66 -16.01
CA SER A 24 -9.10 -4.96 -17.16
C SER A 24 -9.17 -3.43 -17.06
N LEU A 25 -10.23 -2.92 -16.43
CA LEU A 25 -10.38 -1.53 -16.04
C LEU A 25 -10.73 -1.47 -14.55
N THR A 26 -9.85 -0.88 -13.76
CA THR A 26 -10.05 -0.67 -12.33
C THR A 26 -9.72 0.78 -12.00
N ALA A 27 -10.63 1.49 -11.33
CA ALA A 27 -10.46 2.89 -10.98
C ALA A 27 -10.40 3.07 -9.47
N LEU A 28 -9.52 3.97 -8.99
CA LEU A 28 -9.41 4.35 -7.58
C LEU A 28 -10.09 5.69 -7.36
N ILE A 29 -11.19 5.70 -6.62
CA ILE A 29 -12.02 6.90 -6.36
C ILE A 29 -12.04 7.19 -4.86
N GLY A 30 -12.15 8.47 -4.49
CA GLY A 30 -12.28 8.89 -3.10
C GLY A 30 -11.87 10.35 -2.90
N LYS A 31 -12.17 10.92 -1.72
CA LYS A 31 -11.80 12.29 -1.36
C LYS A 31 -10.28 12.49 -1.31
N ASN A 32 -9.83 13.74 -1.38
CA ASN A 32 -8.41 14.06 -1.15
C ASN A 32 -8.00 13.61 0.26
N GLY A 33 -6.80 13.04 0.37
CA GLY A 33 -6.30 12.46 1.63
C GLY A 33 -6.82 11.05 1.95
N SER A 34 -7.71 10.46 1.14
CA SER A 34 -8.27 9.11 1.41
C SER A 34 -7.28 7.94 1.23
N GLY A 35 -6.03 8.21 0.84
CA GLY A 35 -5.00 7.17 0.70
C GLY A 35 -4.83 6.54 -0.69
N LYS A 36 -5.50 7.04 -1.74
CA LYS A 36 -5.35 6.52 -3.13
C LYS A 36 -3.89 6.46 -3.60
N THR A 37 -3.16 7.55 -3.43
CA THR A 37 -1.73 7.61 -3.78
C THR A 37 -0.89 6.68 -2.91
N SER A 38 -1.24 6.53 -1.62
CA SER A 38 -0.56 5.59 -0.72
C SER A 38 -0.75 4.15 -1.18
N LEU A 39 -1.96 3.79 -1.62
CA LEU A 39 -2.28 2.46 -2.13
C LEU A 39 -1.43 2.11 -3.36
N LEU A 40 -1.36 3.02 -4.34
CA LEU A 40 -0.54 2.82 -5.55
C LEU A 40 0.95 2.74 -5.21
N LYS A 41 1.45 3.60 -4.32
CA LYS A 41 2.85 3.56 -3.88
C LYS A 41 3.19 2.26 -3.16
N ALA A 42 2.31 1.75 -2.30
CA ALA A 42 2.51 0.46 -1.64
C ALA A 42 2.50 -0.71 -2.64
N LEU A 43 1.58 -0.69 -3.60
CA LEU A 43 1.50 -1.71 -4.64
C LEU A 43 2.77 -1.77 -5.50
N TYR A 44 3.32 -0.60 -5.88
CA TYR A 44 4.58 -0.50 -6.62
C TYR A 44 5.74 -1.19 -5.88
N LYS A 45 5.78 -1.12 -4.54
CA LYS A 45 6.86 -1.69 -3.73
C LYS A 45 6.93 -3.21 -3.70
N PHE A 46 5.89 -3.92 -4.15
CA PHE A 46 5.96 -5.38 -4.31
C PHE A 46 6.89 -5.80 -5.45
N HIS A 47 6.97 -4.99 -6.51
CA HIS A 47 7.90 -5.18 -7.64
C HIS A 47 8.41 -3.81 -8.11
N PRO A 48 9.33 -3.20 -7.34
CA PRO A 48 9.85 -1.89 -7.68
C PRO A 48 10.76 -1.96 -8.91
N SER A 49 10.86 -0.86 -9.65
CA SER A 49 11.81 -0.77 -10.78
C SER A 49 13.24 -0.48 -10.31
N HIS A 50 13.40 0.08 -9.10
CA HIS A 50 14.69 0.33 -8.46
C HIS A 50 14.78 -0.43 -7.14
N ASN A 51 15.91 -1.09 -6.87
CA ASN A 51 16.07 -1.94 -5.69
C ASN A 51 15.97 -1.16 -4.36
N GLU A 52 16.26 0.13 -4.37
CA GLU A 52 16.19 1.02 -3.20
C GLU A 52 14.77 1.43 -2.79
N ASP A 53 13.77 1.18 -3.65
CA ASP A 53 12.37 1.57 -3.40
C ASP A 53 11.62 0.60 -2.47
N GLY A 54 12.31 -0.29 -1.76
CA GLY A 54 11.71 -1.24 -0.82
C GLY A 54 10.87 -0.59 0.30
N TYR A 55 10.07 -1.40 0.99
CA TYR A 55 9.27 -0.95 2.12
C TYR A 55 10.17 -0.56 3.31
N SER A 56 9.95 0.64 3.87
CA SER A 56 10.69 1.13 5.05
C SER A 56 9.81 1.16 6.29
N LEU A 57 10.13 0.32 7.29
CA LEU A 57 9.44 0.26 8.58
C LEU A 57 9.51 1.58 9.37
N GLU A 58 10.55 2.38 9.18
CA GLU A 58 10.73 3.62 9.92
C GLU A 58 9.85 4.75 9.39
N ILE A 59 9.74 4.82 8.06
CA ILE A 59 9.09 5.94 7.36
C ILE A 59 7.63 5.60 7.03
N GLU A 60 7.36 4.35 6.66
CA GLU A 60 6.11 3.94 6.02
C GLU A 60 5.18 3.15 6.94
N TRP A 61 5.61 2.77 8.13
CA TRP A 61 4.72 2.16 9.13
C TRP A 61 3.61 3.14 9.56
N PRO A 62 2.37 2.68 9.81
CA PRO A 62 1.29 3.56 10.21
C PRO A 62 1.61 4.33 11.49
N ARG A 63 1.52 5.66 11.42
CA ARG A 63 1.89 6.53 12.55
C ARG A 63 1.08 6.24 13.81
N SER A 64 -0.20 5.92 13.65
CA SER A 64 -1.10 5.56 14.76
C SER A 64 -0.74 4.23 15.44
N ARG A 65 -0.01 3.35 14.76
CA ARG A 65 0.37 2.01 15.25
C ARG A 65 1.86 1.85 15.53
N ARG A 66 2.61 2.96 15.68
CA ARG A 66 4.07 2.89 15.89
C ARG A 66 4.50 2.05 17.11
N LYS A 67 3.64 1.93 18.13
CA LYS A 67 3.91 1.11 19.32
C LYS A 67 3.89 -0.39 19.02
N GLU A 68 3.07 -0.81 18.05
CA GLU A 68 2.90 -2.21 17.61
C GLU A 68 4.01 -2.66 16.64
N ARG A 69 4.99 -1.80 16.32
CA ARG A 69 6.00 -2.08 15.28
C ARG A 69 7.00 -3.19 15.67
N ASN A 70 7.23 -3.37 16.96
CA ASN A 70 8.28 -4.24 17.50
C ASN A 70 7.71 -5.52 18.17
N GLU A 71 6.40 -5.73 18.06
CA GLU A 71 5.72 -6.97 18.46
C GLU A 71 5.74 -7.97 17.28
#